data_AF-A0A7S3UVK3-F1
#
_entry.id   AF-A0A7S3UVK3-F1
#
_cell.length_a   1.000
_cell.length_b   1.000
_cell.length_c   1.000
_cell.angle_alpha   90.00
_cell.angle_beta   90.00
_cell.angle_gamma   90.00
#
_symmetry.space_group_name_H-M   'P 1'
#
loop_
_entity.id
_entity.type
_entity.pdbx_description
1 polymer ?
#
loop_
_entity_poly.entity_id
_entity_poly.type
_entity_poly.pdbx_seq_one_letter_code
_entity_poly.pdbx_strand_id
1 'polypeptide(L)'
;EGGGLCHPLALGHLANHPPRGQRPNAAALAYDFPSDTDGPTSFPENLRPFIPNFHCKPPTLLGTPDRSAFMQSVVFVATRRIEHEEEILINYRFNPKFELPKWYHPIDEEQDRRRWD
;
A
#
# COMPACT_ATOMS: atom_id res chain seq x y z
N GLU A 1 27.78 -9.17 -2.24
CA GLU A 1 26.91 -7.98 -2.11
C GLU A 1 25.67 -8.21 -2.96
N GLY A 2 24.63 -8.81 -2.37
CA GLY A 2 23.40 -9.14 -3.08
C GLY A 2 22.45 -7.95 -3.04
N GLY A 3 22.49 -7.10 -4.07
CA GLY A 3 21.50 -6.04 -4.25
C GLY A 3 20.12 -6.69 -4.35
N GLY A 4 19.34 -6.62 -3.28
CA GLY A 4 17.94 -7.05 -3.28
C GLY A 4 17.23 -6.29 -4.40
N LEU A 5 16.89 -7.00 -5.47
CA LEU A 5 16.26 -6.42 -6.66
C LEU A 5 14.93 -5.78 -6.20
N CYS A 6 14.90 -4.44 -6.21
CA CYS A 6 13.65 -3.70 -6.07
C CYS A 6 12.74 -4.15 -7.23
N HIS A 7 11.65 -4.84 -6.92
CA HIS A 7 10.66 -5.18 -7.94
C HIS A 7 10.15 -3.86 -8.55
N PRO A 8 10.07 -3.69 -9.88
CA PRO A 8 9.72 -2.41 -10.52
C PRO A 8 8.32 -1.90 -10.16
N LEU A 9 7.48 -2.76 -9.59
CA LEU A 9 6.14 -2.42 -9.08
C LEU A 9 6.09 -2.21 -7.55
N ALA A 10 7.21 -2.36 -6.82
CA ALA A 10 7.30 -2.11 -5.38
C ALA A 10 7.55 -0.62 -5.09
N LEU A 11 6.64 0.24 -5.56
CA LEU A 11 6.80 1.70 -5.57
C LEU A 11 6.19 2.39 -4.34
N GLY A 12 5.73 1.63 -3.35
CA GLY A 12 5.03 2.17 -2.18
C GLY A 12 5.83 3.22 -1.41
N HIS A 13 7.15 3.09 -1.38
CA HIS A 13 8.07 4.02 -0.71
C HIS A 13 8.33 5.31 -1.50
N LEU A 14 7.87 5.41 -2.75
CA LEU A 14 8.04 6.59 -3.61
C LEU A 14 6.81 7.50 -3.63
N ALA A 15 5.63 7.01 -3.24
CA ALA A 15 4.41 7.81 -3.26
C ALA A 15 4.38 8.77 -2.07
N ASN A 16 4.23 10.06 -2.36
CA ASN A 16 4.29 11.12 -1.36
C ASN A 16 2.93 11.45 -0.75
N HIS A 17 2.99 12.11 0.40
CA HIS A 17 1.84 12.82 0.93
C HIS A 17 1.59 14.08 0.10
N PRO A 18 0.33 14.43 -0.25
CA PRO A 18 0.04 15.70 -0.90
C PRO A 18 0.60 16.88 -0.08
N PRO A 19 1.15 17.92 -0.72
CA PRO A 19 1.52 19.17 -0.05
C PRO A 19 0.27 20.00 0.28
N ARG A 20 0.44 21.00 1.15
CA ARG A 20 -0.68 21.80 1.68
C ARG A 20 -1.47 22.43 0.53
N GLY A 21 -2.79 22.21 0.54
CA GLY A 21 -3.71 22.72 -0.47
C GLY A 21 -3.93 21.80 -1.66
N GLN A 22 -3.18 20.68 -1.76
CA GLN A 22 -3.45 19.62 -2.72
C GLN A 22 -4.29 18.50 -2.11
N ARG A 23 -4.91 17.68 -2.96
CA ARG A 23 -5.68 16.50 -2.56
C ARG A 23 -4.96 15.23 -3.04
N PRO A 24 -5.04 14.12 -2.28
CA PRO A 24 -4.56 12.84 -2.78
C PRO A 24 -5.34 12.43 -4.03
N ASN A 25 -4.66 11.79 -4.97
CA ASN A 25 -5.25 11.24 -6.20
C ASN A 25 -5.21 9.70 -6.25
N ALA A 26 -4.66 9.08 -5.21
CA ALA A 26 -4.73 7.64 -4.98
C ALA A 26 -5.04 7.31 -3.50
N ALA A 27 -5.66 6.15 -3.30
CA ALA A 27 -5.95 5.58 -1.99
C ALA A 27 -5.16 4.29 -1.78
N ALA A 28 -4.53 4.16 -0.60
CA ALA A 28 -3.88 2.93 -0.19
C ALA A 28 -4.91 1.96 0.41
N LEU A 29 -4.99 0.76 -0.15
CA LEU A 29 -5.88 -0.31 0.28
C LEU A 29 -5.10 -1.57 0.56
N ALA A 30 -5.47 -2.29 1.61
CA ALA A 30 -4.99 -3.65 1.82
C ALA A 30 -5.55 -4.55 0.72
N TYR A 31 -4.68 -5.37 0.14
CA TYR A 31 -5.06 -6.36 -0.87
C TYR A 31 -4.20 -7.60 -0.69
N ASP A 32 -4.87 -8.72 -0.48
CA ASP A 32 -4.24 -10.02 -0.34
C ASP A 32 -4.32 -10.76 -1.67
N PHE A 33 -3.17 -11.11 -2.23
CA PHE A 33 -3.11 -11.95 -3.41
C PHE A 33 -3.54 -13.38 -3.03
N PRO A 34 -4.60 -13.95 -3.63
CA PRO A 34 -5.07 -15.29 -3.28
C PRO A 34 -4.01 -16.38 -3.48
N SER A 35 -3.92 -17.33 -2.54
CA SER A 35 -3.06 -18.52 -2.66
C SER A 35 -3.58 -19.55 -3.64
N ASP A 36 -4.91 -19.65 -3.79
CA ASP A 36 -5.57 -20.63 -4.65
C ASP A 36 -5.15 -20.52 -6.11
N THR A 37 -4.78 -21.67 -6.69
CA THR A 37 -4.52 -21.84 -8.13
C THR A 37 -5.78 -22.21 -8.89
N ASP A 38 -6.77 -22.82 -8.23
CA ASP A 38 -7.93 -23.44 -8.85
C ASP A 38 -9.23 -22.96 -8.19
N GLY A 39 -9.81 -21.87 -8.71
CA GLY A 39 -11.07 -21.31 -8.22
C GLY A 39 -11.53 -20.11 -9.05
N PRO A 40 -12.81 -19.71 -8.97
CA PRO A 40 -13.34 -18.56 -9.72
C PRO A 40 -12.72 -17.21 -9.31
N THR A 41 -12.02 -17.19 -8.17
CA THR A 41 -11.33 -16.02 -7.61
C THR A 41 -9.82 -16.20 -7.59
N SER A 42 -9.27 -17.20 -8.29
CA SER A 42 -7.82 -17.44 -8.31
C SER A 42 -7.07 -16.31 -9.00
N PHE A 43 -5.85 -16.05 -8.52
CA PHE A 43 -4.97 -15.10 -9.19
C PHE A 43 -4.25 -15.78 -10.36
N PRO A 44 -4.27 -15.22 -11.58
CA PRO A 44 -3.70 -15.86 -12.76
C PRO A 44 -2.23 -16.24 -12.57
N GLU A 45 -1.89 -17.51 -12.83
CA GLU A 45 -0.55 -18.05 -12.60
C GLU A 45 0.52 -17.29 -13.38
N ASN A 46 0.22 -16.92 -14.63
CA ASN A 46 1.12 -16.14 -15.49
C ASN A 46 1.39 -14.72 -14.98
N LEU A 47 0.58 -14.20 -14.05
CA LEU A 47 0.77 -12.89 -13.44
C LEU A 47 1.49 -12.94 -12.09
N ARG A 48 1.61 -14.13 -11.45
CA ARG A 48 2.26 -14.27 -10.14
C ARG A 48 3.70 -13.75 -10.10
N PRO A 49 4.54 -13.90 -11.14
CA PRO A 49 5.89 -13.33 -11.15
C PRO A 49 5.93 -11.80 -11.05
N PHE A 50 4.83 -11.10 -11.31
CA PHE A 50 4.74 -9.65 -11.23
C PHE A 50 4.22 -9.13 -9.88
N ILE A 51 3.91 -10.02 -8.92
CA ILE A 51 3.49 -9.59 -7.59
C ILE A 51 4.69 -8.90 -6.91
N PRO A 52 4.61 -7.58 -6.67
CA PRO A 52 5.68 -6.88 -5.98
C PRO A 52 5.61 -7.27 -4.52
N ASN A 53 6.51 -8.12 -4.04
CA ASN A 53 7.07 -8.07 -2.70
C ASN A 53 7.88 -9.33 -2.38
N PHE A 54 8.97 -9.12 -1.66
CA PHE A 54 9.46 -10.06 -0.66
C PHE A 54 9.00 -9.53 0.70
N HIS A 55 8.70 -10.40 1.66
CA HIS A 55 8.31 -9.93 2.99
C HIS A 55 9.43 -9.06 3.60
N CYS A 56 9.11 -7.84 4.05
CA CYS A 56 10.08 -6.98 4.76
C CYS A 56 10.63 -7.68 6.02
N LYS A 57 9.81 -8.53 6.67
CA LYS A 57 10.23 -9.50 7.68
C LYS A 57 9.60 -10.85 7.35
N PRO A 58 10.35 -11.96 7.32
CA PRO A 58 9.77 -13.27 7.05
C PRO A 58 8.67 -13.57 8.07
N PRO A 59 7.57 -14.23 7.65
CA PRO A 59 6.49 -14.59 8.55
C PRO A 59 7.01 -15.45 9.70
N THR A 60 6.63 -15.12 10.93
CA THR A 60 7.01 -15.87 12.11
C THR A 60 6.18 -17.15 12.22
N LEU A 61 6.81 -18.26 12.61
CA LEU A 61 6.11 -19.56 12.83
C LEU A 61 4.99 -19.49 13.90
N LEU A 62 5.02 -18.47 14.77
CA LEU A 62 4.00 -18.21 15.80
C LEU A 62 2.92 -17.20 15.36
N GLY A 63 3.13 -16.46 14.28
CA GLY A 63 2.06 -15.65 13.69
C GLY A 63 1.12 -16.60 12.95
N THR A 64 -0.20 -16.40 13.07
CA THR A 64 -1.17 -17.13 12.24
C THR A 64 -0.79 -16.89 10.77
N PRO A 65 -0.28 -17.89 10.04
CA PRO A 65 -0.09 -17.72 8.61
C PRO A 65 -1.50 -17.69 8.06
N ASP A 66 -1.93 -16.55 7.54
CA ASP A 66 -3.13 -16.52 6.73
C ASP A 66 -2.84 -17.34 5.47
N ARG A 67 -3.23 -18.61 5.49
CA ARG A 67 -2.95 -19.57 4.41
C ARG A 67 -3.79 -19.29 3.16
N SER A 68 -4.77 -18.37 3.25
CA SER A 68 -5.60 -17.97 2.11
C SER A 68 -4.90 -16.93 1.20
N ALA A 69 -3.86 -16.28 1.71
CA ALA A 69 -3.08 -15.28 0.96
C ALA A 69 -1.72 -15.84 0.52
N PHE A 70 -1.44 -15.79 -0.77
CA PHE A 70 -0.10 -15.96 -1.33
C PHE A 70 0.84 -14.84 -0.88
N MET A 71 0.34 -13.61 -0.87
CA MET A 71 1.09 -12.42 -0.48
C MET A 71 0.14 -11.36 0.05
N GLN A 72 0.39 -10.87 1.27
CA GLN A 72 -0.30 -9.70 1.80
C GLN A 72 0.35 -8.44 1.22
N SER A 73 -0.46 -7.50 0.74
CA SER A 73 0.04 -6.31 0.06
C SER A 73 -0.79 -5.06 0.34
N VAL A 74 -0.23 -3.93 -0.10
CA VAL A 74 -0.92 -2.66 -0.18
C VAL A 74 -0.89 -2.23 -1.64
N VAL A 75 -2.06 -1.93 -2.19
CA VAL A 75 -2.21 -1.40 -3.55
C VAL A 75 -2.65 0.05 -3.50
N PHE A 76 -2.22 0.84 -4.48
CA PHE A 76 -2.69 2.21 -4.67
C PHE A 76 -3.72 2.24 -5.78
N VAL A 77 -4.94 2.66 -5.44
CA VAL A 77 -6.05 2.78 -6.38
C VAL A 77 -6.29 4.25 -6.67
N ALA A 78 -6.23 4.64 -7.94
CA ALA A 78 -6.53 5.99 -8.37
C ALA A 78 -7.98 6.35 -7.99
N THR A 79 -8.18 7.50 -7.34
CA THR A 79 -9.51 7.99 -6.91
C THR A 79 -10.14 8.91 -7.94
N ARG A 80 -9.36 9.32 -8.94
CA ARG A 80 -9.77 10.08 -10.11
C ARG A 80 -8.84 9.74 -11.26
N ARG A 81 -9.15 10.27 -12.44
CA ARG A 81 -8.20 10.26 -13.56
C ARG A 81 -6.90 10.98 -13.15
N ILE A 82 -5.78 10.33 -13.42
CA ILE A 82 -4.43 10.87 -13.24
C ILE A 82 -3.89 11.22 -14.62
N GLU A 83 -3.42 12.45 -14.79
CA GLU A 83 -2.91 12.93 -16.07
C GLU A 83 -1.43 12.57 -16.29
N HIS A 84 -0.94 12.71 -17.52
CA HIS A 84 0.47 12.47 -17.82
C HIS A 84 1.37 13.39 -16.98
N GLU A 85 2.47 12.85 -16.46
CA GLU A 85 3.43 13.53 -15.56
C GLU A 85 2.86 13.99 -14.20
N GLU A 86 1.60 13.69 -13.90
CA GLU A 86 1.02 13.99 -12.61
C GLU A 86 1.59 13.05 -11.53
N GLU A 87 2.07 13.63 -10.44
CA GLU A 87 2.58 12.86 -9.29
C GLU A 87 1.45 12.07 -8.61
N ILE A 88 1.73 10.84 -8.22
CA ILE A 88 0.82 10.03 -7.42
C ILE A 88 0.96 10.42 -5.94
N LEU A 89 -0.11 10.94 -5.37
CA LEU A 89 -0.18 11.44 -4.01
C LEU A 89 -1.18 10.63 -3.18
N ILE A 90 -0.73 10.14 -2.03
CA ILE A 90 -1.52 9.32 -1.11
C ILE A 90 -1.66 9.99 0.26
N ASN A 91 -2.84 9.88 0.87
CA ASN A 91 -2.98 10.32 2.26
C ASN A 91 -2.31 9.31 3.19
N TYR A 92 -1.23 9.71 3.88
CA TYR A 92 -0.48 8.87 4.82
C TYR A 92 -1.27 8.55 6.08
N ARG A 93 -2.25 9.39 6.46
CA ARG A 93 -3.14 9.20 7.60
C ARG A 93 -2.39 8.89 8.89
N PHE A 94 -1.40 9.72 9.23
CA PHE A 94 -0.67 9.55 10.48
C PHE A 94 -1.60 9.64 11.69
N ASN A 95 -1.25 8.93 12.76
CA ASN A 95 -2.06 8.87 13.97
C ASN A 95 -2.03 10.23 14.68
N PRO A 96 -3.18 10.91 14.85
CA PRO A 96 -3.25 12.25 15.43
C PRO A 96 -2.96 12.27 16.95
N LYS A 97 -2.88 11.11 17.61
CA LYS A 97 -2.53 10.99 19.04
C LYS A 97 -1.02 11.23 19.31
N PHE A 98 -0.18 11.33 18.27
CA PHE A 98 1.26 11.60 18.39
C PHE A 98 1.65 12.98 17.87
N GLU A 99 2.86 13.44 18.22
CA GLU A 99 3.47 14.60 17.59
C GLU A 99 3.73 14.32 16.11
N LEU A 100 3.14 15.13 15.24
CA LEU A 100 3.23 14.97 13.79
C LEU A 100 4.44 15.72 13.22
N PRO A 101 5.12 15.19 12.19
CA PRO A 101 6.22 15.88 11.54
C PRO A 101 5.80 17.25 11.00
N LYS A 102 6.68 18.26 11.09
CA LYS A 102 6.39 19.64 10.66
C LYS A 102 5.96 19.78 9.18
N TRP A 103 6.37 18.85 8.33
CA TRP A 103 6.01 18.84 6.90
C TRP A 103 4.62 18.23 6.65
N TYR A 104 4.10 17.44 7.58
CA TYR A 104 2.81 16.77 7.46
C TYR A 104 1.66 17.72 7.78
N HIS A 105 0.54 17.54 7.10
CA HIS A 105 -0.72 18.17 7.49
C HIS A 105 -1.87 17.17 7.28
N PRO A 106 -2.85 17.10 8.19
CA PRO A 106 -4.01 16.25 7.97
C PRO A 106 -4.81 16.71 6.75
N ILE A 107 -5.32 15.75 5.97
CA ILE A 107 -6.23 16.02 4.84
C ILE A 107 -7.69 16.08 5.32
N ASP A 108 -8.02 15.22 6.28
CA ASP A 108 -9.35 15.15 6.90
C ASP A 108 -9.18 14.68 8.34
N GLU A 109 -9.11 15.64 9.27
CA GLU A 109 -8.88 15.37 10.70
C GLU A 109 -9.99 14.53 11.32
N GLU A 110 -11.24 14.67 10.86
CA GLU A 110 -12.37 13.91 11.38
C GLU A 110 -12.25 12.44 10.99
N GLN A 111 -11.92 12.16 9.74
CA GLN A 111 -11.67 10.80 9.29
C GLN A 111 -10.43 10.18 9.96
N ASP A 112 -9.38 10.97 10.18
CA ASP A 112 -8.18 10.48 10.84
C ASP A 112 -8.45 10.17 12.32
N ARG A 113 -9.20 11.00 13.04
CA ARG A 113 -9.70 10.67 14.39
C ARG A 113 -10.49 9.37 14.39
N ARG A 114 -11.52 9.24 13.56
CA ARG A 114 -12.35 8.02 13.48
C ARG A 114 -11.55 6.76 13.18
N ARG A 115 -10.47 6.86 12.41
CA ARG A 115 -9.60 5.71 12.08
C ARG A 115 -8.73 5.27 13.26
N TRP A 116 -8.31 6.22 14.09
CA TRP A 116 -7.33 6.01 15.14
C TRP A 116 -7.89 6.03 16.57
N ASP A 117 -9.16 6.41 16.74
CA ASP A 117 -9.93 6.30 17.98
C ASP A 117 -10.04 4.84 18.43
#